data_AF-R1BS78-F1
#
_entry.id   AF-R1BS78-F1
#
_cell.length_a   1.000
_cell.length_b   1.000
_cell.length_c   1.000
_cell.angle_alpha   90.00
_cell.angle_beta   90.00
_cell.angle_gamma   90.00
#
_symmetry.space_group_name_H-M   'P 1'
#
loop_
_entity.id
_entity.type
_entity.pdbx_description
1 polymer ?
#
loop_
_entity_poly.entity_id
_entity_poly.type
_entity_poly.pdbx_seq_one_letter_code
_entity_poly.pdbx_strand_id
1 'polypeptide(L)'
;MFMHSEADIKKVKRVQFGILGPDEIKAMSVMQPDGVTSDRTFDNGKPVQGGLMDPRLGSIDRYINCATCGMDHNECPGHFGHIELAKPIRSAASASPAL
;
A
#
# COMPACT_ATOMS: atom_id res chain seq x y z
N MET A 1 -16.65 10.52 15.59
CA MET A 1 -15.78 10.75 16.76
C MET A 1 -14.53 9.95 16.46
N PHE A 2 -13.38 10.60 16.29
CA PHE A 2 -12.16 9.89 15.90
C PHE A 2 -11.72 8.94 17.00
N MET A 3 -11.24 7.75 16.61
CA MET A 3 -10.63 6.77 17.51
C MET A 3 -9.53 7.38 18.38
N HIS A 4 -9.46 6.95 19.65
CA HIS A 4 -8.41 7.37 20.56
C HIS A 4 -7.08 6.74 20.14
N SER A 5 -6.03 7.55 20.03
CA SER A 5 -4.66 7.09 19.77
C SER A 5 -3.80 7.34 21.01
N GLU A 6 -3.05 6.32 21.42
CA GLU A 6 -2.08 6.42 22.51
C GLU A 6 -0.82 7.23 22.13
N ALA A 7 -0.64 7.56 20.84
CA ALA A 7 0.53 8.26 20.35
C ALA A 7 0.52 9.77 20.68
N ASP A 8 1.64 10.28 21.17
CA ASP A 8 1.82 11.71 21.42
C ASP A 8 1.70 12.56 20.14
N ILE A 9 0.99 13.68 20.23
CA ILE A 9 0.90 14.65 19.14
C ILE A 9 2.24 15.38 18.99
N LYS A 10 2.84 15.29 17.79
CA LYS A 10 4.11 15.97 17.45
C LYS A 10 3.95 16.81 16.18
N LYS A 11 4.62 17.97 16.15
CA LYS A 11 4.70 18.82 14.95
C LYS A 11 5.84 18.36 14.04
N VAL A 12 5.58 18.28 12.73
CA VAL A 12 6.60 17.98 11.71
C VAL A 12 7.62 19.12 11.67
N LYS A 13 8.92 18.78 11.83
CA LYS A 13 10.02 19.77 11.87
C LYS A 13 10.76 19.93 10.55
N ARG A 14 10.81 18.87 9.74
CA ARG A 14 11.52 18.79 8.47
C ARG A 14 10.97 17.66 7.61
N VAL A 15 11.19 17.75 6.31
CA VAL A 15 10.86 16.70 5.33
C VAL A 15 12.17 16.27 4.69
N GLN A 16 12.44 14.96 4.71
CA GLN A 16 13.59 14.36 4.04
C GLN A 16 13.10 13.65 2.79
N PHE A 17 13.71 13.96 1.65
CA PHE A 17 13.46 13.26 0.40
C PHE A 17 14.47 12.13 0.22
N GLY A 18 14.04 11.05 -0.41
CA GLY A 18 14.85 9.87 -0.70
C GLY A 18 14.16 9.01 -1.75
N ILE A 19 14.91 8.04 -2.28
CA ILE A 19 14.38 7.02 -3.18
C ILE A 19 14.25 5.73 -2.36
N LEU A 20 13.06 5.14 -2.37
CA LEU A 20 12.82 3.87 -1.69
C LEU A 20 13.53 2.73 -2.42
N GLY A 21 14.31 1.95 -1.68
CA GLY A 21 14.94 0.74 -2.19
C GLY A 21 13.93 -0.41 -2.35
N PRO A 22 14.21 -1.41 -3.19
CA PRO A 22 13.30 -2.55 -3.39
C PRO A 22 13.05 -3.33 -2.10
N ASP A 23 14.07 -3.51 -1.25
CA ASP A 23 13.93 -4.23 0.02
C ASP A 23 13.04 -3.48 1.01
N GLU A 24 13.12 -2.15 1.04
CA GLU A 24 12.29 -1.28 1.89
C GLU A 24 10.83 -1.31 1.42
N ILE A 25 10.59 -1.27 0.10
CA ILE A 25 9.25 -1.41 -0.49
C ILE A 25 8.61 -2.76 -0.09
N LYS A 26 9.39 -3.86 -0.15
CA LYS A 26 8.92 -5.19 0.28
C LYS A 26 8.63 -5.25 1.78
N ALA A 27 9.51 -4.68 2.60
CA ALA A 27 9.35 -4.66 4.05
C ALA A 27 8.13 -3.85 4.51
N MET A 28 7.83 -2.73 3.83
CA MET A 28 6.65 -1.90 4.11
C MET A 28 5.33 -2.50 3.60
N SER A 29 5.40 -3.42 2.64
CA SER A 29 4.22 -3.99 2.00
C SER A 29 3.50 -5.00 2.91
N VAL A 30 2.17 -4.94 2.94
CA VAL A 30 1.32 -5.95 3.61
C VAL A 30 1.05 -7.20 2.75
N MET A 31 1.37 -7.11 1.45
CA MET A 31 1.21 -8.18 0.47
C MET A 31 2.46 -9.06 0.38
N GLN A 32 2.97 -9.57 1.50
CA GLN A 32 4.16 -10.44 1.49
C GLN A 32 3.80 -11.92 1.32
N PRO A 33 4.72 -12.74 0.75
CA PRO A 33 5.98 -12.37 0.10
C PRO A 33 5.85 -11.99 -1.38
N ASP A 34 4.72 -12.35 -2.01
CA ASP A 34 4.60 -12.39 -3.48
C ASP A 34 4.05 -11.10 -4.12
N GLY A 35 3.59 -10.14 -3.32
CA GLY A 35 2.94 -8.93 -3.81
C GLY A 35 1.54 -9.18 -4.34
N VAL A 36 1.12 -8.35 -5.30
CA VAL A 36 -0.10 -8.57 -6.10
C VAL A 36 0.17 -9.69 -7.10
N THR A 37 -0.61 -10.75 -7.03
CA THR A 37 -0.48 -11.96 -7.84
C THR A 37 -1.61 -12.16 -8.84
N SER A 38 -2.69 -11.37 -8.74
CA SER A 38 -3.82 -11.40 -9.67
C SER A 38 -4.13 -10.02 -10.23
N ASP A 39 -4.42 -9.98 -11.52
CA ASP A 39 -4.98 -8.81 -12.22
C ASP A 39 -6.49 -8.66 -11.99
N ARG A 40 -7.17 -9.73 -11.53
CA ARG A 40 -8.59 -9.70 -11.22
C ARG A 40 -8.83 -8.90 -9.94
N THR A 41 -9.82 -8.02 -9.98
CA THR A 41 -10.21 -7.20 -8.82
C THR A 41 -11.33 -7.84 -8.00
N PHE A 42 -12.35 -8.39 -8.67
CA PHE A 42 -13.49 -9.05 -8.04
C PHE A 42 -13.80 -10.40 -8.70
N ASP A 43 -14.30 -11.33 -7.89
CA ASP A 43 -14.86 -12.61 -8.31
C ASP A 43 -16.19 -12.81 -7.60
N ASN A 44 -17.28 -12.94 -8.36
CA ASN A 44 -18.66 -13.03 -7.85
C ASN A 44 -19.02 -11.92 -6.85
N GLY A 45 -18.60 -10.68 -7.15
CA GLY A 45 -18.86 -9.50 -6.31
C GLY A 45 -18.01 -9.41 -5.03
N LYS A 46 -17.07 -10.34 -4.81
CA LYS A 46 -16.13 -10.31 -3.70
C LYS A 46 -14.73 -9.93 -4.18
N PRO A 47 -13.97 -9.13 -3.41
CA PRO A 47 -12.60 -8.83 -3.77
C PRO A 47 -11.74 -10.09 -3.86
N VAL A 48 -10.85 -10.14 -4.86
CA VAL A 48 -9.93 -11.26 -5.04
C VAL A 48 -8.72 -11.07 -4.14
N GLN A 49 -8.41 -12.10 -3.33
CA GLN A 49 -7.17 -12.13 -2.56
C GLN A 49 -5.95 -12.17 -3.49
N GLY A 50 -4.94 -11.34 -3.21
CA GLY A 50 -3.80 -11.17 -4.11
C GLY A 50 -4.09 -10.24 -5.29
N GLY A 51 -5.30 -9.70 -5.42
CA GLY A 51 -5.69 -8.71 -6.42
C GLY A 51 -5.50 -7.26 -5.94
N LEU A 52 -5.80 -6.31 -6.82
CA LEU A 52 -5.69 -4.86 -6.49
C LEU A 52 -6.71 -4.38 -5.46
N MET A 53 -7.80 -5.12 -5.26
CA MET A 53 -8.84 -4.81 -4.27
C MET A 53 -8.70 -5.65 -2.99
N ASP A 54 -7.53 -6.26 -2.75
CA ASP A 54 -7.29 -7.08 -1.56
C ASP A 54 -7.57 -6.26 -0.27
N PRO A 55 -8.47 -6.72 0.63
CA PRO A 55 -8.86 -5.98 1.83
C PRO A 55 -7.72 -5.62 2.79
N ARG A 56 -6.55 -6.27 2.65
CA ARG A 56 -5.33 -5.92 3.42
C ARG A 56 -4.77 -4.56 3.02
N LEU A 57 -4.97 -4.13 1.77
CA LEU A 57 -4.52 -2.81 1.28
C LEU A 57 -5.39 -1.66 1.80
N GLY A 58 -6.58 -1.99 2.30
CA GLY A 58 -7.62 -1.04 2.67
C GLY A 58 -8.98 -1.50 2.12
N SER A 59 -10.03 -0.81 2.50
CA SER A 59 -11.37 -1.05 1.97
C SER A 59 -12.00 0.28 1.57
N ILE A 60 -12.66 0.27 0.42
CA ILE A 60 -13.54 1.37 -0.04
C ILE A 60 -15.01 1.07 0.25
N ASP A 61 -15.32 -0.14 0.71
CA ASP A 61 -16.66 -0.58 1.05
C ASP A 61 -16.97 -0.16 2.49
N ARG A 62 -18.13 0.46 2.68
CA ARG A 62 -18.60 0.94 3.99
C ARG A 62 -18.89 -0.19 4.97
N TYR A 63 -19.11 -1.40 4.47
CA TYR A 63 -19.47 -2.58 5.27
C TYR A 63 -18.28 -3.52 5.50
N ILE A 64 -17.12 -3.23 4.91
CA ILE A 64 -15.92 -4.06 5.02
C ILE A 64 -14.82 -3.23 5.66
N ASN A 65 -14.37 -3.66 6.84
CA ASN A 65 -13.21 -3.05 7.49
C ASN A 65 -11.91 -3.56 6.85
N CYS A 66 -10.86 -2.76 6.92
CA CYS A 66 -9.54 -3.15 6.44
C CYS A 66 -9.03 -4.38 7.21
N ALA A 67 -8.54 -5.40 6.49
CA ALA A 67 -8.05 -6.63 7.09
C ALA A 67 -6.71 -6.47 7.84
N THR A 68 -6.01 -5.34 7.66
CA THR A 68 -4.71 -5.07 8.30
C THR A 68 -4.87 -4.27 9.59
N CYS A 69 -5.55 -3.12 9.56
CA CYS A 69 -5.71 -2.26 10.74
C CYS A 69 -7.08 -2.37 11.42
N GLY A 70 -8.06 -3.06 10.82
CA GLY A 70 -9.41 -3.23 11.37
C GLY A 70 -10.31 -1.98 11.30
N MET A 71 -9.78 -0.86 10.82
CA MET A 71 -10.52 0.41 10.69
C MET A 71 -11.42 0.43 9.45
N ASP A 72 -12.44 1.30 9.48
CA ASP A 72 -13.34 1.51 8.36
C ASP A 72 -12.68 2.34 7.23
N HIS A 73 -13.42 2.56 6.13
CA HIS A 73 -12.96 3.34 4.98
C HIS A 73 -12.64 4.82 5.27
N ASN A 74 -13.12 5.40 6.38
CA ASN A 74 -12.87 6.80 6.75
C ASN A 74 -11.62 6.94 7.64
N GLU A 75 -11.36 5.97 8.51
CA GLU A 75 -10.25 6.01 9.46
C GLU A 75 -9.00 5.27 8.95
N CYS A 76 -9.15 4.33 8.01
CA CYS A 76 -8.02 3.62 7.43
C CYS A 76 -7.20 4.54 6.50
N PRO A 77 -5.88 4.73 6.75
CA PRO A 77 -5.02 5.54 5.88
C PRO A 77 -4.63 4.82 4.57
N GLY A 78 -4.95 3.53 4.45
CA GLY A 78 -4.44 2.65 3.40
C GLY A 78 -3.09 2.02 3.77
N HIS A 79 -2.81 0.86 3.18
CA HIS A 79 -1.58 0.12 3.40
C HIS A 79 -0.86 -0.14 2.09
N PHE A 80 0.46 -0.01 2.09
CA PHE A 80 1.26 -0.26 0.90
C PHE A 80 1.21 -1.74 0.50
N GLY A 81 1.09 -1.96 -0.79
CA GLY A 81 1.40 -3.23 -1.44
C GLY A 81 2.62 -3.06 -2.35
N HIS A 82 3.07 -4.17 -2.94
CA HIS A 82 4.08 -4.16 -4.00
C HIS A 82 3.70 -5.11 -5.12
N ILE A 83 4.34 -4.92 -6.27
CA ILE A 83 4.26 -5.82 -7.43
C ILE A 83 5.68 -6.26 -7.73
N GLU A 84 5.93 -7.57 -7.69
CA GLU A 84 7.22 -8.11 -8.11
C GLU A 84 7.31 -8.12 -9.62
N LEU A 85 8.27 -7.37 -10.17
CA LEU A 85 8.49 -7.32 -11.60
C LEU A 85 9.41 -8.48 -12.01
N ALA A 86 9.05 -9.17 -13.10
CA ALA A 86 9.87 -10.25 -13.63
C ALA A 86 11.28 -9.80 -14.08
N LYS A 87 11.44 -8.51 -14.40
CA LYS A 87 12.70 -7.89 -14.81
C LYS A 87 12.79 -6.47 -14.25
N PRO A 88 14.00 -5.98 -13.95
CA PRO A 88 14.18 -4.59 -13.53
C PRO A 88 13.77 -3.64 -14.65
N ILE A 89 13.05 -2.58 -14.28
CA ILE A 89 12.62 -1.50 -15.18
C ILE A 89 13.30 -0.20 -14.73
N ARG A 90 13.71 0.63 -15.70
CA ARG A 90 14.26 1.96 -15.40
C ARG A 90 13.12 2.91 -15.07
N SER A 91 13.21 3.59 -13.93
CA SER A 91 12.29 4.68 -13.62
C SER A 91 12.51 5.82 -14.61
N ALA A 92 11.43 6.35 -15.20
CA ALA A 92 11.50 7.46 -16.15
C ALA A 92 12.25 8.68 -15.57
N ALA A 93 12.12 8.93 -14.26
CA ALA A 93 12.80 10.03 -13.57
C ALA A 93 14.31 9.78 -13.34
N SER A 94 14.75 8.52 -13.41
CA SER A 94 16.18 8.14 -13.25
C SER A 94 16.95 8.14 -14.58
N ALA A 95 16.25 8.33 -15.70
CA ALA A 95 16.90 8.55 -16.98
C ALA A 95 17.44 9.99 -16.99
N SER A 96 18.76 10.15 -16.77
CA SER A 96 19.41 11.41 -17.13
C SER A 96 19.04 11.73 -18.59
N PRO A 97 18.69 12.98 -18.94
CA PRO A 97 18.68 13.36 -20.34
C PRO A 97 20.09 13.08 -20.83
N ALA A 98 20.22 12.17 -21.79
CA ALA A 98 21.46 12.00 -22.51
C ALA A 98 21.80 13.37 -23.10
N LEU A 99 22.91 13.96 -22.65
CA LEU A 99 23.63 14.99 -23.40
C LEU A 99 24.10 14.40 -24.72
#